data_AF-A0A2H1L1I3-F1
#
_entry.id   AF-A0A2H1L1I3-F1
#
_cell.length_a   1.000
_cell.length_b   1.000
_cell.length_c   1.000
_cell.angle_alpha   90.00
_cell.angle_beta   90.00
_cell.angle_gamma   90.00
#
_symmetry.space_group_name_H-M   'P 1'
#
loop_
_entity.id
_entity.type
_entity.pdbx_description
1 polymer ?
#
loop_
_entity_poly.entity_id
_entity_poly.type
_entity_poly.pdbx_seq_one_letter_code
_entity_poly.pdbx_strand_id
1 'polypeptide(L)'
;MPLLLPITPAFGIDPLWFGAFIVLLGELAVITPPVGVLLYVIHRLSQSEEVNLGQTITITDVMRAAITFIPITIVVALVLIFFPDLVTILPELSFAD
;
A
#
# COMPACT_ATOMS: atom_id res chain seq x y z
N MET A 1 2.21 -10.30 -9.34
CA MET A 1 0.91 -10.99 -9.23
C MET A 1 0.65 -12.19 -10.17
N PRO A 2 1.56 -12.72 -11.03
CA PRO A 2 1.21 -13.92 -11.82
C PRO A 2 1.45 -15.27 -11.13
N LEU A 3 2.23 -15.32 -10.04
CA LEU A 3 2.61 -16.59 -9.39
C LEU A 3 1.51 -17.19 -8.50
N LEU A 4 0.77 -16.36 -7.76
CA LEU A 4 -0.15 -16.80 -6.72
C LEU A 4 -1.63 -16.76 -7.14
N LEU A 5 -1.99 -16.11 -8.24
CA LEU A 5 -3.36 -16.12 -8.77
C LEU A 5 -3.89 -17.49 -9.22
N PRO A 6 -3.10 -18.40 -9.86
CA PRO A 6 -3.64 -19.67 -10.33
C PRO A 6 -3.93 -20.67 -9.20
N ILE A 7 -3.38 -20.45 -8.01
CA ILE A 7 -3.60 -21.31 -6.83
C ILE A 7 -4.80 -20.87 -5.98
N THR A 8 -5.23 -19.61 -6.02
CA THR A 8 -6.34 -19.13 -5.18
C THR A 8 -7.67 -19.87 -5.38
N PRO A 9 -8.09 -20.23 -6.62
CA PRO A 9 -9.36 -20.92 -6.81
C PRO A 9 -9.34 -22.34 -6.22
N ALA A 10 -8.16 -22.98 -6.17
CA ALA A 10 -7.99 -24.32 -5.60
C ALA A 10 -8.16 -24.34 -4.06
N PHE A 11 -8.04 -23.18 -3.40
CA PHE A 11 -8.23 -23.02 -1.95
C PHE A 11 -9.56 -22.34 -1.60
N GLY A 12 -10.45 -22.12 -2.58
CA GLY A 12 -11.73 -21.42 -2.37
C GLY A 12 -11.57 -19.94 -2.03
N ILE A 13 -10.41 -19.34 -2.34
CA ILE A 13 -10.14 -17.92 -2.09
C ILE A 13 -10.54 -17.13 -3.34
N ASP A 14 -11.36 -16.11 -3.15
CA ASP A 14 -11.72 -15.18 -4.21
C ASP A 14 -10.45 -14.49 -4.79
N PRO A 15 -10.17 -14.62 -6.10
CA PRO A 15 -8.98 -14.05 -6.71
C PRO A 15 -8.90 -12.52 -6.64
N LEU A 16 -10.05 -11.83 -6.66
CA LEU A 16 -10.12 -10.38 -6.61
C LEU A 16 -9.79 -9.88 -5.20
N TRP A 17 -10.38 -10.49 -4.17
CA TRP A 17 -10.03 -10.22 -2.78
C TRP A 17 -8.53 -10.46 -2.52
N PHE A 18 -8.02 -11.60 -2.99
CA PHE A 18 -6.61 -11.93 -2.85
C PHE A 18 -5.70 -10.94 -3.59
N GLY A 19 -6.10 -10.50 -4.79
CA GLY A 19 -5.41 -9.48 -5.54
C GLY A 19 -5.31 -8.16 -4.76
N ALA A 20 -6.44 -7.68 -4.23
CA ALA A 20 -6.48 -6.47 -3.41
C ALA A 20 -5.60 -6.59 -2.16
N PHE A 21 -5.66 -7.73 -1.47
CA PHE A 21 -4.83 -8.00 -0.30
C PHE A 21 -3.34 -7.96 -0.63
N ILE A 22 -2.91 -8.59 -1.73
CA ILE A 22 -1.50 -8.58 -2.15
C ILE A 22 -1.05 -7.18 -2.60
N VAL A 23 -1.91 -6.41 -3.28
CA VAL A 23 -1.60 -5.01 -3.62
C VAL A 23 -1.34 -4.20 -2.36
N LEU A 24 -2.19 -4.35 -1.34
CA LEU A 24 -2.02 -3.66 -0.06
C LEU A 24 -0.73 -4.07 0.68
N LEU A 25 -0.35 -5.34 0.62
CA LEU A 25 0.95 -5.81 1.12
C LEU A 25 2.13 -5.26 0.30
N GLY A 26 1.95 -5.12 -1.02
CA GLY A 26 2.93 -4.51 -1.92
C GLY A 26 3.19 -3.04 -1.58
N GLU A 27 2.13 -2.28 -1.28
CA GLU A 27 2.22 -0.90 -0.80
C GLU A 27 3.03 -0.80 0.51
N LEU A 28 2.78 -1.72 1.45
CA LEU A 28 3.53 -1.82 2.70
C LEU A 28 5.02 -2.12 2.45
N ALA A 29 5.33 -2.92 1.42
CA ALA A 29 6.70 -3.25 1.03
C ALA A 29 7.46 -2.06 0.41
N VAL A 30 6.79 -1.17 -0.33
CA VAL A 30 7.42 0.03 -0.91
C VAL A 30 7.60 1.18 0.10
N ILE A 31 6.80 1.20 1.18
CA ILE A 31 6.94 2.15 2.29
C ILE A 31 8.00 1.70 3.31
N THR A 32 8.11 0.40 3.61
CA THR A 32 9.03 -0.08 4.65
C THR A 32 10.50 -0.10 4.16
N PRO A 33 11.49 0.33 4.97
CA PRO A 33 12.91 0.23 4.62
C PRO A 33 13.36 -1.24 4.61
N PRO A 34 13.41 -1.89 3.43
CA PRO A 34 14.66 -2.13 2.71
C PRO A 34 14.59 -1.82 1.19
N VAL A 35 13.39 -1.55 0.66
CA VAL A 35 13.14 -1.13 -0.73
C VAL A 35 12.85 0.36 -0.78
N GLY A 36 11.88 0.84 0.03
CA GLY A 36 11.71 2.25 0.41
C GLY A 36 11.67 3.27 -0.73
N VAL A 37 11.34 2.86 -1.97
CA VAL A 37 11.51 3.70 -3.17
C VAL A 37 10.75 5.02 -3.02
N LEU A 38 9.52 4.97 -2.50
CA LEU A 38 8.71 6.16 -2.25
C LEU A 38 9.36 7.10 -1.22
N LEU A 39 10.01 6.56 -0.18
CA LEU A 39 10.73 7.37 0.82
C LEU A 39 11.92 8.10 0.20
N TYR A 40 12.66 7.45 -0.70
CA TYR A 40 13.77 8.08 -1.42
C TYR A 40 13.30 9.16 -2.38
N VAL A 41 12.19 8.96 -3.09
CA VAL A 41 11.60 9.98 -3.97
C VAL A 41 11.17 11.20 -3.14
N ILE A 42 10.47 11.00 -2.02
CA ILE A 42 10.05 12.09 -1.13
C ILE A 42 11.27 12.85 -0.59
N HIS A 43 12.30 12.13 -0.13
CA HIS A 43 13.51 12.76 0.38
C HIS A 43 14.25 13.59 -0.69
N ARG A 44 14.25 13.13 -1.96
CA ARG A 44 14.81 13.89 -3.09
C ARG A 44 14.02 15.16 -3.35
N LEU A 45 12.69 15.09 -3.36
CA LEU A 45 11.81 16.25 -3.54
C LEU A 45 11.97 17.24 -2.39
N SER A 46 12.16 16.74 -1.17
CA SER A 46 12.39 17.55 0.02
C SER A 46 13.80 18.18 0.10
N GLN A 47 14.64 18.04 -0.92
CA GLN A 47 15.87 18.83 -1.05
C GLN A 47 15.65 20.14 -1.81
N SER A 48 14.51 20.30 -2.49
CA SER A 48 14.13 21.57 -3.11
C SER A 48 13.76 22.60 -2.05
N GLU A 49 14.27 23.82 -2.18
CA GLU A 49 14.02 24.93 -1.26
C GLU A 49 12.53 25.32 -1.21
N GLU A 50 11.80 25.13 -2.31
CA GLU A 50 10.35 25.35 -2.40
C GLU A 50 9.55 24.34 -1.54
N VAL A 51 10.05 23.11 -1.39
CA VAL A 51 9.37 22.03 -0.69
C VAL A 51 9.78 21.97 0.78
N ASN A 52 11.04 22.23 1.07
CA ASN A 52 11.59 22.12 2.42
C ASN A 52 11.41 23.39 3.26
N LEU A 53 10.97 24.50 2.65
CA LEU A 53 10.72 25.78 3.32
C LEU A 53 11.93 26.29 4.13
N GLY A 54 13.14 26.01 3.65
CA GLY A 54 14.40 26.35 4.31
C GLY A 54 14.83 25.38 5.41
N GLN A 55 14.16 24.24 5.58
CA GLN A 55 14.50 23.22 6.56
C GLN A 55 15.34 22.08 5.96
N THR A 56 16.28 21.55 6.73
CA THR A 56 17.05 20.37 6.33
C THR A 56 16.28 19.10 6.69
N ILE A 57 15.69 18.44 5.70
CA ILE A 57 14.97 17.17 5.89
C ILE A 57 15.90 16.01 5.55
N THR A 58 16.22 15.18 6.55
CA THR A 58 17.04 13.98 6.36
C THR A 58 16.18 12.79 5.94
N ILE A 59 16.82 11.76 5.36
CA ILE A 59 16.11 10.51 5.04
C ILE A 59 15.51 9.85 6.28
N THR A 60 16.15 10.00 7.45
CA THR A 60 15.66 9.47 8.72
C THR A 60 14.36 10.15 9.16
N ASP A 61 14.21 11.45 8.88
CA ASP A 61 12.97 12.18 9.18
C ASP A 61 11.81 11.66 8.32
N VAL A 62 12.07 11.44 7.03
CA VAL A 62 11.10 10.85 6.09
C VAL A 62 10.71 9.43 6.52
N MET A 63 11.68 8.61 6.92
CA MET A 63 11.43 7.25 7.43
C MET A 63 10.61 7.27 8.72
N ARG A 64 10.88 8.19 9.63
CA ARG A 64 10.13 8.35 10.88
C ARG A 64 8.69 8.78 10.61
N ALA A 65 8.48 9.70 9.67
CA ALA A 65 7.14 10.10 9.24
C ALA A 65 6.36 8.91 8.65
N ALA A 66 7.02 8.10 7.82
CA ALA A 66 6.43 6.93 7.16
C ALA A 66 5.95 5.84 8.13
N ILE A 67 6.62 5.65 9.28
CA ILE A 67 6.20 4.69 10.31
C ILE A 67 4.77 4.95 10.79
N THR A 68 4.32 6.21 10.79
CA THR A 68 2.95 6.60 11.16
C THR A 68 1.89 5.98 10.24
N PHE A 69 2.24 5.67 8.99
CA PHE A 69 1.32 5.06 8.04
C PHE A 69 1.15 3.55 8.25
N ILE A 70 2.15 2.87 8.83
CA ILE A 70 2.10 1.43 9.08
C ILE A 70 0.83 1.00 9.85
N PRO A 71 0.46 1.60 11.00
CA PRO A 71 -0.75 1.22 11.71
C PRO A 71 -2.02 1.47 10.89
N ILE A 72 -2.07 2.52 10.06
CA ILE A 72 -3.21 2.80 9.18
C ILE A 72 -3.37 1.67 8.17
N THR A 73 -2.28 1.27 7.51
CA THR A 73 -2.30 0.19 6.53
C THR A 73 -2.67 -1.15 7.18
N ILE A 74 -2.21 -1.42 8.41
CA ILE A 74 -2.61 -2.61 9.17
C ILE A 74 -4.11 -2.59 9.46
N VAL A 75 -4.67 -1.44 9.86
CA VAL A 75 -6.12 -1.31 10.09
C VAL A 75 -6.89 -1.60 8.80
N VAL A 76 -6.47 -1.06 7.66
CA VAL A 76 -7.11 -1.35 6.37
C VAL A 76 -6.99 -2.84 6.02
N ALA A 77 -5.83 -3.45 6.25
CA ALA A 77 -5.65 -4.89 6.05
C ALA A 77 -6.61 -5.72 6.90
N LEU A 78 -6.76 -5.38 8.19
CA LEU A 78 -7.70 -6.05 9.09
C LEU A 78 -9.14 -5.87 8.62
N VAL A 79 -9.53 -4.66 8.20
CA VAL A 79 -10.85 -4.39 7.63
C VAL A 79 -11.11 -5.27 6.42
N LEU A 80 -10.15 -5.40 5.49
CA LEU A 80 -10.30 -6.28 4.33
C LEU A 80 -10.37 -7.77 4.69
N ILE A 81 -9.71 -8.20 5.76
CA ILE A 81 -9.78 -9.59 6.25
C ILE A 81 -11.16 -9.89 6.86
N PHE A 82 -11.73 -8.97 7.64
CA PHE A 82 -13.02 -9.18 8.29
C PHE A 82 -14.22 -8.85 7.38
N PHE A 83 -14.02 -8.01 6.36
CA PHE A 83 -15.06 -7.55 5.43
C PHE A 83 -14.57 -7.71 3.98
N PRO A 84 -14.46 -8.94 3.47
CA PRO A 84 -13.91 -9.22 2.14
C PRO A 84 -14.78 -8.64 1.00
N ASP A 85 -16.08 -8.54 1.22
CA ASP A 85 -17.05 -8.02 0.25
C ASP A 85 -16.80 -6.56 -0.13
N LEU A 86 -16.06 -5.80 0.69
CA LEU A 86 -15.68 -4.42 0.36
C LEU A 86 -14.89 -4.31 -0.95
N VAL A 87 -14.17 -5.37 -1.32
CA VAL A 87 -13.37 -5.39 -2.55
C VAL A 87 -14.27 -5.53 -3.79
N THR A 88 -15.44 -6.16 -3.67
CA THR A 88 -16.32 -6.44 -4.81
C THR A 88 -17.30 -5.31 -5.13
N ILE A 89 -17.62 -4.44 -4.15
CA ILE A 89 -18.57 -3.33 -4.31
C ILE A 89 -18.26 -2.42 -5.51
N LEU A 90 -17.01 -1.95 -5.62
CA LEU A 90 -16.60 -1.05 -6.70
C LEU A 90 -16.67 -1.72 -8.09
N PRO A 91 -16.10 -2.93 -8.28
CA PRO A 91 -16.29 -3.69 -9.51
C PRO A 91 -17.77 -3.91 -9.86
N GLU A 92 -18.58 -4.35 -8.91
CA GLU A 92 -20.02 -4.61 -9.13
C GLU A 92 -20.74 -3.35 -9.63
N LEU A 93 -20.43 -2.17 -9.06
CA LEU A 93 -20.96 -0.90 -9.52
C LEU A 93 -20.45 -0.48 -10.89
N SER A 94 -19.18 -0.77 -11.21
CA SER A 94 -18.56 -0.38 -12.48
C SER A 94 -18.96 -1.26 -13.66
N PHE A 95 -19.49 -2.46 -13.42
CA PHE A 95 -19.99 -3.37 -14.46
C PHE A 95 -21.52 -3.45 -14.50
N ALA A 96 -22.21 -2.52 -13.81
CA ALA A 96 -23.67 -2.45 -13.76
C ALA A 96 -24.32 -1.65 -14.92
N ASP A 97 -23.55 -1.28 -15.95
CA ASP A 97 -24.02 -0.66 -17.20
C ASP A 97 -24.34 -1.70 -18.29
#